data_AF-A0A433XCB5-F1
#
_entry.id   AF-A0A433XCB5-F1
#
_cell.length_a   1.000
_cell.length_b   1.000
_cell.length_c   1.000
_cell.angle_alpha   90.00
_cell.angle_beta   90.00
_cell.angle_gamma   90.00
#
_symmetry.space_group_name_H-M   'P 1'
#
loop_
_entity.id
_entity.type
_entity.pdbx_description
1 polymer ?
#
loop_
_entity_poly.entity_id
_entity_poly.type
_entity_poly.pdbx_seq_one_letter_code
_entity_poly.pdbx_strand_id
1 'polypeptide(L)'
;MQQTHEEAMEYLRTAAVSERNLKFRQAVNALDYRHITAEDANVLRDIYFKLKDMALRNQILGCFMHLSNPELGLGPFFQDAYKKERYLDMKLKAVRGLANYATEPEIERTMKHFTKLLMKRPEHTPYNYQEYEFLRSACGLPYLIKKYGYACFEQAFMQEEQQYNDMPDAFKGHHTYDEVGNFIVLRSAEEVQKMLNKFFAAKRSNNESI
;
A
#
# COMPACT_ATOMS: atom_id res chain seq x y z
N MET A 1 -3.54 -28.23 -2.44
CA MET A 1 -2.09 -27.98 -2.41
C MET A 1 -1.88 -26.51 -2.69
N GLN A 2 -1.20 -25.79 -1.80
CA GLN A 2 -0.83 -24.39 -2.03
C GLN A 2 0.39 -24.41 -2.97
N GLN A 3 0.31 -23.69 -4.10
CA GLN A 3 1.41 -23.61 -5.08
C GLN A 3 2.63 -22.97 -4.41
N THR A 4 3.83 -23.52 -4.65
CA THR A 4 5.07 -22.95 -4.11
C THR A 4 5.52 -21.72 -4.92
N HIS A 5 6.43 -20.91 -4.37
CA HIS A 5 6.99 -19.76 -5.09
C HIS A 5 7.64 -20.18 -6.43
N GLU A 6 8.40 -21.28 -6.43
CA GLU A 6 9.12 -21.78 -7.61
C GLU A 6 8.14 -22.21 -8.71
N GLU A 7 7.12 -22.99 -8.35
CA GLU A 7 6.05 -23.40 -9.27
C GLU A 7 5.27 -22.19 -9.81
N ALA A 8 5.09 -21.15 -8.98
CA ALA A 8 4.44 -19.92 -9.38
C ALA A 8 5.27 -19.15 -10.41
N MET A 9 6.57 -18.96 -10.16
CA MET A 9 7.45 -18.26 -11.09
C MET A 9 7.64 -18.99 -12.41
N GLU A 10 7.78 -20.32 -12.40
CA GLU A 10 7.85 -21.13 -13.62
C GLU A 10 6.61 -20.91 -14.51
N TYR A 11 5.43 -20.90 -13.90
CA TYR A 11 4.19 -20.60 -14.61
C TYR A 11 4.17 -19.15 -15.14
N LEU A 12 4.51 -18.17 -14.31
CA LEU A 12 4.44 -16.74 -14.68
C LEU A 12 5.43 -16.34 -15.79
N ARG A 13 6.55 -17.05 -15.93
CA ARG A 13 7.53 -16.81 -17.02
C ARG A 13 6.98 -17.12 -18.40
N THR A 14 6.05 -18.06 -18.51
CA THR A 14 5.53 -18.55 -19.81
C THR A 14 4.07 -18.17 -20.05
N ALA A 15 3.32 -17.91 -18.99
CA ALA A 15 1.89 -17.59 -19.09
C ALA A 15 1.65 -16.19 -19.67
N ALA A 16 0.62 -16.09 -20.53
CA ALA A 16 0.07 -14.79 -20.89
C ALA A 16 -0.58 -14.13 -19.67
N VAL A 17 -0.44 -12.81 -19.54
CA VAL A 17 -1.07 -12.04 -18.46
C VAL A 17 -2.59 -12.15 -18.59
N SER A 18 -3.22 -12.85 -17.64
CA SER A 18 -4.66 -13.12 -17.66
C SER A 18 -5.24 -13.10 -16.25
N GLU A 19 -5.78 -11.95 -15.86
CA GLU A 19 -6.35 -11.72 -14.52
C GLU A 19 -7.64 -12.51 -14.25
N ARG A 20 -8.24 -13.06 -15.31
CA ARG A 20 -9.40 -13.97 -15.23
C ARG A 20 -8.99 -15.43 -15.02
N ASN A 21 -7.73 -15.78 -15.30
CA ASN A 21 -7.23 -17.13 -15.13
C ASN A 21 -6.93 -17.37 -13.64
N LEU A 22 -7.61 -18.35 -13.03
CA LEU A 22 -7.45 -18.66 -11.61
C LEU A 22 -6.02 -19.08 -11.27
N LYS A 23 -5.37 -19.88 -12.11
CA LYS A 23 -3.99 -20.32 -11.93
C LYS A 23 -3.02 -19.13 -11.95
N PHE A 24 -3.25 -18.16 -12.84
CA PHE A 24 -2.47 -16.92 -12.86
C PHE A 24 -2.63 -16.11 -11.58
N ARG A 25 -3.87 -15.93 -11.09
CA ARG A 25 -4.12 -15.23 -9.81
C ARG A 25 -3.44 -15.95 -8.64
N GLN A 26 -3.55 -17.28 -8.60
CA GLN A 26 -2.91 -18.12 -7.58
C GLN A 26 -1.39 -18.00 -7.61
N ALA A 27 -0.78 -18.03 -8.80
CA ALA A 27 0.65 -17.87 -8.96
C ALA A 27 1.13 -16.49 -8.47
N VAL A 28 0.45 -15.40 -8.84
CA VAL A 28 0.79 -14.06 -8.33
C VAL A 28 0.64 -13.99 -6.79
N ASN A 29 -0.41 -14.59 -6.23
CA ASN A 29 -0.63 -14.60 -4.78
C ASN A 29 0.36 -15.50 -4.01
N ALA A 30 0.98 -16.48 -4.69
CA ALA A 30 2.01 -17.36 -4.12
C ALA A 30 3.42 -16.74 -4.17
N LEU A 31 3.58 -15.53 -4.71
CA LEU A 31 4.85 -14.83 -4.70
C LEU A 31 5.32 -14.58 -3.28
N ASP A 32 6.59 -14.89 -3.04
CA ASP A 32 7.29 -14.66 -1.79
C ASP A 32 8.57 -13.89 -2.11
N TYR A 33 8.66 -12.68 -1.57
CA TYR A 33 9.77 -11.79 -1.85
C TYR A 33 11.13 -12.37 -1.47
N ARG A 34 11.19 -13.32 -0.53
CA ARG A 34 12.44 -13.92 -0.06
C ARG A 34 13.12 -14.79 -1.13
N HIS A 35 12.39 -15.16 -2.18
CA HIS A 35 12.84 -16.09 -3.20
C HIS A 35 12.93 -15.46 -4.60
N ILE A 36 12.55 -14.19 -4.77
CA ILE A 36 12.57 -13.52 -6.07
C ILE A 36 14.01 -13.19 -6.48
N THR A 37 14.42 -13.68 -7.65
CA THR A 37 15.72 -13.38 -8.26
C THR A 37 15.67 -12.11 -9.13
N ALA A 38 16.82 -11.66 -9.62
CA ALA A 38 16.90 -10.54 -10.57
C ALA A 38 16.17 -10.83 -11.90
N GLU A 39 16.21 -12.08 -12.36
CA GLU A 39 15.47 -12.51 -13.56
C GLU A 39 13.96 -12.46 -13.32
N ASP A 40 13.51 -12.96 -12.17
CA ASP A 40 12.11 -12.92 -11.77
C ASP A 40 11.59 -11.48 -11.68
N ALA A 41 12.41 -10.56 -11.17
CA ALA A 41 12.05 -9.15 -11.09
C ALA A 41 11.72 -8.56 -12.47
N ASN A 42 12.44 -8.91 -13.54
CA ASN A 42 12.13 -8.43 -14.88
C ASN A 42 10.76 -8.92 -15.37
N VAL A 43 10.45 -10.19 -15.17
CA VAL A 43 9.16 -10.80 -15.52
C VAL A 43 8.02 -10.14 -14.74
N LEU A 44 8.21 -9.96 -13.43
CA LEU A 44 7.21 -9.38 -12.54
C LEU A 44 6.97 -7.89 -12.83
N ARG A 45 7.99 -7.13 -13.26
CA ARG A 45 7.82 -5.74 -13.72
C ARG A 45 6.88 -5.66 -14.93
N ASP A 46 7.11 -6.51 -15.93
CA ASP A 46 6.28 -6.55 -17.14
C ASP A 46 4.84 -6.94 -16.83
N ILE A 47 4.67 -7.94 -15.95
CA ILE A 47 3.35 -8.34 -15.46
C ILE A 47 2.67 -7.15 -14.76
N TYR A 48 3.34 -6.53 -13.77
CA TYR A 48 2.78 -5.43 -12.98
C TYR A 48 2.20 -4.30 -13.84
N PHE A 49 2.91 -3.88 -14.88
CA PHE A 49 2.43 -2.78 -15.73
C PHE A 49 1.27 -3.19 -16.64
N LYS A 50 1.18 -4.46 -17.04
CA LYS A 50 0.06 -5.02 -17.82
C LYS A 50 -1.19 -5.25 -16.98
N LEU A 51 -1.07 -5.42 -15.67
CA LEU A 51 -2.19 -5.64 -14.77
C LEU A 51 -3.10 -4.40 -14.60
N LYS A 52 -4.41 -4.66 -14.56
CA LYS A 52 -5.51 -3.76 -14.18
C LYS A 52 -6.09 -4.10 -12.80
N ASP A 53 -5.99 -5.34 -12.34
CA ASP A 53 -6.40 -5.79 -11.01
C ASP A 53 -5.48 -5.19 -9.93
N MET A 54 -6.06 -4.43 -9.01
CA MET A 54 -5.34 -3.73 -7.96
C MET A 54 -4.69 -4.68 -6.96
N ALA A 55 -5.37 -5.76 -6.57
CA ALA A 55 -4.87 -6.67 -5.55
C ALA A 55 -3.64 -7.42 -6.06
N LEU A 56 -3.68 -7.88 -7.31
CA LEU A 56 -2.52 -8.53 -7.96
C LEU A 56 -1.33 -7.57 -8.09
N ARG A 57 -1.57 -6.31 -8.45
CA ARG A 57 -0.52 -5.28 -8.46
C ARG A 57 0.05 -5.03 -7.07
N ASN A 58 -0.80 -4.94 -6.05
CA ASN A 58 -0.38 -4.72 -4.67
C ASN A 58 0.50 -5.85 -4.14
N GLN A 59 0.22 -7.10 -4.54
CA GLN A 59 1.06 -8.24 -4.19
C GLN A 59 2.47 -8.12 -4.78
N ILE A 60 2.57 -7.82 -6.09
CA ILE A 60 3.88 -7.65 -6.76
C ILE A 60 4.63 -6.43 -6.19
N LEU A 61 3.95 -5.30 -6.02
CA LEU A 61 4.54 -4.08 -5.45
C LEU A 61 5.03 -4.30 -4.03
N GLY A 62 4.26 -5.03 -3.21
CA GLY A 62 4.66 -5.44 -1.87
C GLY A 62 5.95 -6.27 -1.90
N CYS A 63 6.01 -7.28 -2.78
CA CYS A 63 7.21 -8.10 -2.92
C CYS A 63 8.44 -7.25 -3.29
N PHE A 64 8.31 -6.36 -4.26
CA PHE A 64 9.41 -5.47 -4.66
C PHE A 64 9.82 -4.49 -3.56
N MET A 65 8.85 -3.94 -2.82
CA MET A 65 9.14 -3.07 -1.68
C MET A 65 10.05 -3.76 -0.65
N HIS A 66 9.86 -5.07 -0.40
CA HIS A 66 10.71 -5.84 0.51
C HIS A 66 12.04 -6.28 -0.10
N LEU A 67 12.09 -6.48 -1.42
CA LEU A 67 13.31 -6.83 -2.16
C LEU A 67 14.33 -5.70 -2.31
N SER A 68 14.13 -4.55 -1.68
CA SER A 68 14.86 -3.30 -1.94
C SER A 68 16.40 -3.40 -1.73
N ASN A 69 17.07 -4.08 -2.65
CA ASN A 69 18.51 -4.12 -2.87
C ASN A 69 18.80 -3.16 -4.03
N PRO A 70 19.56 -2.07 -3.79
CA PRO A 70 19.92 -1.12 -4.83
C PRO A 70 20.54 -1.74 -6.09
N GLU A 71 21.18 -2.90 -5.99
CA GLU A 71 21.79 -3.62 -7.12
C GLU A 71 20.78 -4.15 -8.14
N LEU A 72 19.51 -4.33 -7.75
CA LEU A 72 18.44 -4.77 -8.67
C LEU A 72 17.94 -3.64 -9.59
N GLY A 73 18.36 -2.39 -9.36
CA GLY A 73 18.02 -1.26 -10.23
C GLY A 73 16.50 -0.99 -10.34
N LEU A 74 15.75 -1.21 -9.24
CA LEU A 74 14.29 -1.05 -9.23
C LEU A 74 13.81 0.41 -9.08
N GLY A 75 14.73 1.39 -8.97
CA GLY A 75 14.40 2.81 -8.88
C GLY A 75 13.40 3.30 -9.95
N PRO A 76 13.66 3.07 -11.25
CA PRO A 76 12.72 3.43 -12.32
C PRO A 76 11.37 2.72 -12.19
N PHE A 77 11.35 1.45 -11.76
CA PHE A 77 10.11 0.73 -11.51
C PHE A 77 9.26 1.45 -10.45
N PHE A 78 9.85 1.81 -9.30
CA PHE A 78 9.10 2.46 -8.23
C PHE A 78 8.61 3.85 -8.61
N GLN A 79 9.39 4.59 -9.41
CA GLN A 79 8.96 5.88 -9.92
C GLN A 79 7.73 5.75 -10.82
N ASP A 80 7.70 4.74 -11.69
CA ASP A 80 6.57 4.50 -12.59
C ASP A 80 5.38 3.85 -11.88
N ALA A 81 5.61 2.99 -10.89
CA ALA A 81 4.58 2.46 -9.99
C ALA A 81 3.88 3.60 -9.24
N TYR A 82 4.65 4.55 -8.70
CA TYR A 82 4.09 5.74 -8.05
C TYR A 82 3.17 6.53 -8.99
N LYS A 83 3.54 6.69 -10.27
CA LYS A 83 2.69 7.38 -11.27
C LYS A 83 1.44 6.56 -11.61
N LYS A 84 1.56 5.23 -11.72
CA LYS A 84 0.46 4.32 -12.10
C LYS A 84 -0.61 4.22 -11.01
N GLU A 85 -0.21 4.14 -9.74
CA GLU A 85 -1.16 3.85 -8.67
C GLU A 85 -2.00 5.05 -8.26
N ARG A 86 -3.25 4.78 -7.85
CA ARG A 86 -4.22 5.81 -7.43
C ARG A 86 -4.40 5.88 -5.92
N TYR A 87 -4.21 4.76 -5.24
CA TYR A 87 -4.40 4.64 -3.79
C TYR A 87 -3.15 5.07 -3.04
N LEU A 88 -3.34 5.77 -1.91
CA LEU A 88 -2.24 6.37 -1.15
C LEU A 88 -1.35 5.29 -0.52
N ASP A 89 -1.93 4.19 -0.04
CA ASP A 89 -1.19 3.07 0.53
C ASP A 89 -0.21 2.47 -0.50
N MET A 90 -0.69 2.20 -1.71
CA MET A 90 0.15 1.68 -2.80
C MET A 90 1.16 2.72 -3.28
N LYS A 91 0.79 4.00 -3.36
CA LYS A 91 1.76 5.08 -3.65
C LYS A 91 2.85 5.15 -2.59
N LEU A 92 2.52 4.97 -1.31
CA LEU A 92 3.49 4.97 -0.23
C LEU A 92 4.41 3.73 -0.30
N LYS A 93 3.89 2.56 -0.67
CA LYS A 93 4.74 1.38 -0.96
C LYS A 93 5.76 1.67 -2.06
N ALA A 94 5.34 2.36 -3.12
CA ALA A 94 6.25 2.79 -4.18
C ALA A 94 7.29 3.81 -3.68
N VAL A 95 6.88 4.80 -2.88
CA VAL A 95 7.81 5.74 -2.22
C VAL A 95 8.84 5.00 -1.37
N ARG A 96 8.40 4.01 -0.58
CA ARG A 96 9.29 3.22 0.28
C ARG A 96 10.33 2.46 -0.51
N GLY A 97 9.96 1.87 -1.64
CA GLY A 97 10.90 1.26 -2.58
C GLY A 97 11.86 2.30 -3.17
N LEU A 98 11.32 3.41 -3.69
CA LEU A 98 12.07 4.49 -4.35
C LEU A 98 13.08 5.15 -3.42
N ALA A 99 12.79 5.29 -2.13
CA ALA A 99 13.68 5.91 -1.16
C ALA A 99 15.05 5.20 -1.01
N ASN A 100 15.16 3.92 -1.41
CA ASN A 100 16.46 3.23 -1.44
C ASN A 100 17.36 3.68 -2.62
N TYR A 101 16.81 4.44 -3.57
CA TYR A 101 17.48 4.87 -4.80
C TYR A 101 17.55 6.40 -4.95
N ALA A 102 16.93 7.15 -4.03
CA ALA A 102 16.74 8.58 -4.15
C ALA A 102 17.32 9.33 -2.95
N THR A 103 17.99 10.43 -3.23
CA THR A 103 18.39 11.43 -2.24
C THR A 103 17.16 12.18 -1.70
N GLU A 104 17.33 12.88 -0.57
CA GLU A 104 16.25 13.70 -0.01
C GLU A 104 15.65 14.69 -1.01
N PRO A 105 16.42 15.49 -1.78
CA PRO A 105 15.84 16.41 -2.76
C PRO A 105 15.04 15.73 -3.88
N GLU A 106 15.42 14.50 -4.27
CA GLU A 106 14.73 13.73 -5.30
C GLU A 106 13.40 13.18 -4.79
N ILE A 107 13.40 12.59 -3.58
CA ILE A 107 12.19 12.04 -2.98
C ILE A 107 11.25 13.15 -2.49
N GLU A 108 11.76 14.30 -2.06
CA GLU A 108 10.97 15.44 -1.60
C GLU A 108 9.96 15.90 -2.67
N ARG A 109 10.35 15.92 -3.95
CA ARG A 109 9.43 16.27 -5.05
C ARG A 109 8.25 15.28 -5.13
N THR A 110 8.55 13.99 -4.98
CA THR A 110 7.54 12.92 -4.95
C THR A 110 6.65 13.06 -3.72
N MET A 111 7.23 13.38 -2.56
CA MET A 111 6.50 13.57 -1.31
C MET A 111 5.64 14.83 -1.27
N LYS A 112 6.06 15.93 -1.92
CA LYS A 112 5.22 17.13 -2.12
C LYS A 112 3.95 16.79 -2.89
N HIS A 113 4.08 16.02 -3.97
CA HIS A 113 2.92 15.54 -4.73
C HIS A 113 2.07 14.57 -3.90
N PHE A 114 2.68 13.62 -3.19
CA PHE A 114 1.98 12.67 -2.32
C PHE A 114 1.16 13.39 -1.25
N THR A 115 1.77 14.34 -0.54
CA THR A 115 1.13 15.13 0.53
C THR A 115 -0.04 15.95 -0.01
N LYS A 116 0.09 16.53 -1.21
CA LYS A 116 -1.03 17.21 -1.87
C LYS A 116 -2.21 16.28 -2.15
N LEU A 117 -1.97 15.03 -2.52
CA LEU A 117 -3.04 14.04 -2.71
C LEU A 117 -3.67 13.63 -1.38
N LEU A 118 -2.84 13.42 -0.35
CA LEU A 118 -3.27 13.13 1.01
C LEU A 118 -4.20 14.22 1.57
N MET A 119 -3.81 15.49 1.47
CA MET A 119 -4.62 16.63 1.91
C MET A 119 -6.02 16.65 1.29
N LYS A 120 -6.15 16.26 0.02
CA LYS A 120 -7.42 16.25 -0.72
C LYS A 120 -8.24 14.99 -0.51
N ARG A 121 -7.70 13.96 0.14
CA ARG A 121 -8.38 12.66 0.24
C ARG A 121 -9.73 12.74 0.97
N PRO A 122 -9.89 13.51 2.07
CA PRO A 122 -11.19 13.68 2.73
C PRO A 122 -12.28 14.29 1.84
N GLU A 123 -11.92 15.09 0.83
CA GLU A 123 -12.87 15.76 -0.07
C GLU A 123 -13.58 14.76 -1.00
N HIS A 124 -12.91 13.67 -1.37
CA HIS A 124 -13.40 12.72 -2.37
C HIS A 124 -13.79 11.36 -1.78
N THR A 125 -13.18 10.96 -0.68
CA THR A 125 -13.44 9.68 -0.01
C THR A 125 -13.37 9.91 1.49
N PRO A 126 -14.42 10.49 2.09
CA PRO A 126 -14.46 10.72 3.53
C PRO A 126 -14.36 9.37 4.26
N TYR A 127 -13.65 9.39 5.39
CA TYR A 127 -13.43 8.20 6.23
C TYR A 127 -12.69 7.05 5.54
N ASN A 128 -11.75 7.33 4.63
CA ASN A 128 -10.93 6.31 3.96
C ASN A 128 -9.87 5.68 4.89
N TYR A 129 -10.32 5.09 5.99
CA TYR A 129 -9.46 4.56 7.03
C TYR A 129 -8.50 3.49 6.55
N GLN A 130 -8.88 2.70 5.53
CA GLN A 130 -8.04 1.62 5.01
C GLN A 130 -6.69 2.13 4.52
N GLU A 131 -6.67 3.27 3.81
CA GLU A 131 -5.40 3.87 3.38
C GLU A 131 -4.63 4.38 4.60
N TYR A 132 -5.28 5.14 5.49
CA TYR A 132 -4.60 5.74 6.63
C TYR A 132 -3.99 4.71 7.59
N GLU A 133 -4.67 3.60 7.88
CA GLU A 133 -4.12 2.53 8.74
C GLU A 133 -2.81 1.97 8.18
N PHE A 134 -2.66 1.87 6.85
CA PHE A 134 -1.39 1.52 6.24
C PHE A 134 -0.36 2.66 6.35
N LEU A 135 -0.73 3.91 6.05
CA LEU A 135 0.18 5.06 6.11
C LEU A 135 0.80 5.24 7.52
N ARG A 136 0.01 5.02 8.57
CA ARG A 136 0.38 5.10 10.00
C ARG A 136 1.11 3.89 10.53
N SER A 137 1.01 2.76 9.83
CA SER A 137 1.55 1.50 10.31
C SER A 137 3.07 1.56 10.51
N ALA A 138 3.61 0.58 11.24
CA ALA A 138 5.04 0.50 11.49
C ALA A 138 5.87 0.34 10.19
N CYS A 139 5.27 -0.17 9.10
CA CYS A 139 5.89 -0.26 7.78
C CYS A 139 5.62 0.93 6.84
N GLY A 140 4.83 1.91 7.28
CA GLY A 140 4.40 3.08 6.51
C GLY A 140 5.35 4.29 6.66
N LEU A 141 4.78 5.48 6.91
CA LEU A 141 5.53 6.71 7.12
C LEU A 141 6.50 6.61 8.32
N PRO A 142 6.14 5.99 9.47
CA PRO A 142 7.08 5.77 10.57
C PRO A 142 8.36 5.04 10.16
N TYR A 143 8.27 4.03 9.27
CA TYR A 143 9.45 3.35 8.75
C TYR A 143 10.37 4.31 7.98
N LEU A 144 9.79 5.16 7.13
CA LEU A 144 10.55 6.11 6.31
C LEU A 144 11.25 7.16 7.16
N ILE A 145 10.57 7.67 8.19
CA ILE A 145 11.14 8.60 9.16
C ILE A 145 12.31 7.93 9.90
N LYS A 146 12.08 6.74 10.49
CA LYS A 146 13.10 6.01 11.26
C LYS A 146 14.32 5.64 10.41
N LYS A 147 14.13 5.27 9.15
CA LYS A 147 15.23 4.80 8.28
C LYS A 147 16.02 5.94 7.63
N TYR A 148 15.34 6.98 7.15
CA TYR A 148 15.96 8.02 6.33
C TYR A 148 16.08 9.38 7.02
N GLY A 149 15.19 9.69 7.97
CA GLY A 149 15.21 10.96 8.69
C GLY A 149 14.92 12.21 7.84
N TYR A 150 14.33 12.04 6.65
CA TYR A 150 14.03 13.16 5.76
C TYR A 150 12.81 13.96 6.22
N ALA A 151 12.92 15.29 6.18
CA ALA A 151 11.88 16.18 6.69
C ALA A 151 10.55 16.03 5.93
N CYS A 152 10.60 15.68 4.65
CA CYS A 152 9.40 15.47 3.84
C CYS A 152 8.54 14.28 4.30
N PHE A 153 9.14 13.28 4.96
CA PHE A 153 8.38 12.15 5.52
C PHE A 153 7.67 12.55 6.82
N GLU A 154 8.34 13.31 7.69
CA GLU A 154 7.74 13.84 8.92
C GLU A 154 6.56 14.76 8.61
N GLN A 155 6.71 15.67 7.64
CA GLN A 155 5.63 16.56 7.21
C GLN A 155 4.40 15.79 6.71
N ALA A 156 4.62 14.75 5.88
CA ALA A 156 3.53 13.90 5.39
C ALA A 156 2.87 13.12 6.53
N PHE A 157 3.65 12.65 7.52
CA PHE A 157 3.13 11.97 8.70
C PHE A 157 2.31 12.90 9.59
N MET A 158 2.76 14.11 9.86
CA MET A 158 1.98 15.10 10.62
C MET A 158 0.66 15.43 9.94
N GLN A 159 0.66 15.59 8.61
CA GLN A 159 -0.55 15.83 7.84
C GLN A 159 -1.52 14.64 7.91
N GLU A 160 -1.00 13.43 7.84
CA GLU A 160 -1.75 12.18 7.94
C GLU A 160 -2.37 12.04 9.34
N GLU A 161 -1.57 12.22 10.40
CA GLU A 161 -2.02 12.13 11.80
C GLU A 161 -3.15 13.12 12.09
N GLN A 162 -3.04 14.35 11.60
CA GLN A 162 -4.09 15.36 11.74
C GLN A 162 -5.40 14.86 11.11
N GLN A 163 -5.37 14.43 9.85
CA GLN A 163 -6.56 13.95 9.15
C GLN A 163 -7.13 12.69 9.81
N TYR A 164 -6.29 11.79 10.30
CA TYR A 164 -6.75 10.61 11.01
C TYR A 164 -7.45 10.97 12.31
N ASN A 165 -6.88 11.88 13.11
CA ASN A 165 -7.48 12.30 14.37
C ASN A 165 -8.81 13.03 14.17
N ASP A 166 -8.96 13.75 13.07
CA ASP A 166 -10.22 14.41 12.66
C ASP A 166 -11.31 13.40 12.22
N MET A 167 -10.96 12.15 11.90
CA MET A 167 -11.95 11.12 11.57
C MET A 167 -12.71 10.63 12.82
N PRO A 168 -14.00 10.24 12.68
CA PRO A 168 -14.75 9.62 13.76
C PRO A 168 -14.12 8.31 14.21
N ASP A 169 -14.18 8.03 15.52
CA ASP A 169 -13.64 6.79 16.14
C ASP A 169 -14.18 5.50 15.52
N ALA A 170 -15.37 5.54 14.94
CA ALA A 170 -15.96 4.41 14.24
C ALA A 170 -15.18 3.95 12.99
N PHE A 171 -14.22 4.76 12.52
CA PHE A 171 -13.38 4.48 11.35
C PHE A 171 -11.89 4.43 11.72
N LYS A 172 -11.52 4.21 12.99
CA LYS A 172 -10.12 4.28 13.44
C LYS A 172 -9.76 3.05 14.24
N GLY A 173 -8.60 2.44 14.01
CA GLY A 173 -8.01 1.37 14.81
C GLY A 173 -8.65 0.01 14.56
N HIS A 174 -9.01 -0.29 13.31
CA HIS A 174 -9.60 -1.60 12.97
C HIS A 174 -8.52 -2.65 12.68
N HIS A 175 -7.42 -2.22 12.09
CA HIS A 175 -6.28 -3.05 11.77
C HIS A 175 -5.02 -2.17 11.68
N THR A 176 -3.86 -2.81 11.63
CA THR A 176 -2.59 -2.14 11.35
C THR A 176 -1.66 -3.08 10.59
N TYR A 177 -0.42 -2.65 10.36
CA TYR A 177 0.62 -3.49 9.77
C TYR A 177 1.88 -3.44 10.64
N ASP A 178 2.54 -4.58 10.81
CA ASP A 178 3.83 -4.65 11.51
C ASP A 178 4.97 -4.07 10.67
N GLU A 179 6.22 -4.10 11.19
CA GLU A 179 7.40 -3.55 10.51
C GLU A 179 7.70 -4.23 9.15
N VAL A 180 7.32 -5.51 9.01
CA VAL A 180 7.50 -6.29 7.78
C VAL A 180 6.24 -6.28 6.90
N GLY A 181 5.22 -5.50 7.25
CA GLY A 181 4.03 -5.30 6.42
C GLY A 181 2.99 -6.42 6.53
N ASN A 182 3.05 -7.27 7.56
CA ASN A 182 1.98 -8.23 7.83
C ASN A 182 0.76 -7.50 8.38
N PHE A 183 -0.42 -7.89 7.90
CA PHE A 183 -1.70 -7.37 8.38
C PHE A 183 -2.00 -7.87 9.80
N ILE A 184 -2.29 -6.95 10.72
CA ILE A 184 -2.68 -7.23 12.10
C ILE A 184 -4.11 -6.76 12.31
N VAL A 185 -5.00 -7.68 12.67
CA VAL A 185 -6.38 -7.37 13.08
C VAL A 185 -6.35 -6.82 14.51
N LEU A 186 -6.85 -5.60 14.71
CA LEU A 186 -6.96 -4.99 16.04
C LEU A 186 -8.35 -5.13 16.64
N ARG A 187 -9.37 -5.25 15.78
CA ARG A 187 -10.76 -5.48 16.18
C ARG A 187 -11.40 -6.53 15.30
N SER A 188 -12.27 -7.34 15.89
CA SER A 188 -13.07 -8.32 15.16
C SER A 188 -14.05 -7.64 14.19
N ALA A 189 -14.46 -8.36 13.15
CA ALA A 189 -15.45 -7.86 12.20
C ALA A 189 -16.78 -7.45 12.88
N GLU A 190 -17.19 -8.17 13.94
CA GLU A 190 -18.40 -7.85 14.70
C GLU A 190 -18.28 -6.51 15.43
N GLU A 191 -17.15 -6.26 16.09
CA GLU A 191 -16.89 -4.99 16.78
C GLU A 191 -16.87 -3.81 15.80
N VAL A 192 -16.19 -3.97 14.67
CA VAL A 192 -16.15 -2.96 13.60
C VAL A 192 -17.58 -2.69 13.11
N GLN A 193 -18.36 -3.72 12.82
CA GLN A 193 -19.74 -3.57 12.36
C GLN A 193 -20.62 -2.85 13.39
N LYS A 194 -20.46 -3.17 14.68
CA LYS A 194 -21.20 -2.51 15.77
C LYS A 194 -20.86 -1.02 15.88
N MET A 195 -19.59 -0.66 15.78
CA MET A 195 -19.13 0.74 15.81
C MET A 195 -19.69 1.53 14.62
N LEU A 196 -19.60 0.98 13.41
CA LEU A 196 -20.13 1.59 12.19
C LEU A 196 -21.65 1.76 12.27
N ASN A 197 -22.38 0.72 12.71
CA ASN A 197 -23.84 0.79 12.88
C ASN A 197 -24.24 1.87 13.87
N LYS A 198 -23.54 1.98 15.01
CA LYS A 198 -23.79 3.03 16.01
C LYS A 198 -23.56 4.42 15.42
N PHE A 199 -22.49 4.62 14.66
CA PHE A 199 -22.18 5.88 14.00
C PHE A 199 -23.26 6.29 12.99
N PHE A 200 -23.65 5.36 12.10
CA PHE A 200 -24.67 5.64 11.08
C PHE A 200 -26.07 5.84 11.68
N ALA A 201 -26.41 5.13 12.76
CA ALA A 201 -27.67 5.35 13.47
C ALA A 201 -27.74 6.77 14.06
N ALA A 202 -26.69 7.22 14.77
CA ALA A 202 -26.63 8.56 15.34
C ALA A 202 -26.71 9.67 14.26
N LYS A 203 -26.05 9.45 13.11
CA LYS A 203 -26.10 10.40 11.99
C LYS A 203 -27.51 10.52 11.39
N ARG A 204 -28.27 9.43 11.31
CA ARG A 204 -29.67 9.45 10.83
C ARG A 204 -30.58 10.21 11.79
N SER A 205 -30.49 9.93 13.08
CA SER A 205 -31.30 10.63 14.10
C SER A 205 -31.04 12.13 14.14
N ASN A 206 -29.79 12.56 13.95
CA ASN A 206 -29.45 14.00 13.89
C ASN A 206 -29.95 14.67 12.60
N ASN A 207 -30.09 13.93 11.50
CA ASN A 207 -30.64 14.46 10.24
C ASN A 207 -32.18 14.51 10.22
N GLU A 208 -32.85 13.71 11.04
CA GLU A 208 -34.32 13.69 11.19
C GLU A 208 -34.84 14.74 12.20
N SER A 209 -33.94 15.49 12.85
CA SER A 209 -34.25 16.49 13.88
C SER A 209 -34.22 17.95 13.36
N ILE A 210 -34.32 18.15 12.04
CA ILE A 210 -34.34 19.47 11.37
C ILE A 210 -35.65 19.63 10.59
#